data_AF-A0AAV9NSS5-F1
#
_entry.id   AF-A0AAV9NSS5-F1
#
_cell.length_a   1.000
_cell.length_b   1.000
_cell.length_c   1.000
_cell.angle_alpha   90.00
_cell.angle_beta   90.00
_cell.angle_gamma   90.00
#
_symmetry.space_group_name_H-M   'P 1'
#
loop_
_entity.id
_entity.type
_entity.pdbx_description
1 polymer ?
#
loop_
_entity_poly.entity_id
_entity_poly.type
_entity_poly.pdbx_seq_one_letter_code
_entity_poly.pdbx_strand_id
1 'polypeptide(L)'
;MHGFTLLQRKGEYAYLGRDSIFIGAIEVPSSETIEEKARYRQPDKGVEIVIEVDDLEKERDFIVSKSWKLAADIHSQPWGLRDFRLVDPDGYYLRFTTHSPRKDGKGLSET
;
A
#
# COMPACT_ATOMS: atom_id res chain seq x y z
N MET A 1 -8.25 13.27 -7.76
CA MET A 1 -7.81 12.05 -7.06
C MET A 1 -7.70 12.42 -5.60
N HIS A 2 -8.40 11.73 -4.72
CA HIS A 2 -8.41 12.05 -3.30
C HIS A 2 -7.52 11.03 -2.60
N GLY A 3 -6.48 11.51 -1.91
CA GLY A 3 -5.67 10.66 -1.04
C GLY A 3 -6.50 10.20 0.17
N PHE A 4 -5.88 9.43 1.06
CA PHE A 4 -6.49 9.11 2.34
C PHE A 4 -6.76 10.37 3.15
N THR A 5 -7.96 10.45 3.72
CA THR A 5 -8.39 11.50 4.64
C THR A 5 -8.52 10.95 6.04
N LEU A 6 -8.09 11.70 7.05
CA LEU A 6 -8.32 11.35 8.45
C LEU A 6 -9.80 11.48 8.79
N LEU A 7 -10.45 10.35 9.10
CA LEU A 7 -11.85 10.29 9.50
C LEU A 7 -12.01 10.36 11.03
N GLN A 8 -11.09 9.74 11.77
CA GLN A 8 -11.11 9.76 13.23
C GLN A 8 -9.69 9.66 13.80
N ARG A 9 -9.45 10.34 14.91
CA ARG A 9 -8.28 10.10 15.77
C ARG A 9 -8.72 9.98 17.22
N LYS A 10 -8.25 8.94 17.92
CA LYS A 10 -8.51 8.72 19.35
C LYS A 10 -7.23 8.23 20.03
N GLY A 11 -6.54 9.12 20.74
CA GLY A 11 -5.20 8.85 21.25
C GLY A 11 -4.25 8.50 20.11
N GLU A 12 -3.58 7.35 20.24
CA GLU A 12 -2.63 6.81 19.27
C GLU A 12 -3.28 6.10 18.08
N TYR A 13 -4.61 5.98 18.06
CA TYR A 13 -5.35 5.37 16.95
C TYR A 13 -5.79 6.42 15.94
N ALA A 14 -5.48 6.19 14.66
CA ALA A 14 -5.95 6.95 13.51
C ALA A 14 -6.75 6.05 12.56
N TYR A 15 -7.89 6.56 12.08
CA TYR A 15 -8.74 5.91 11.09
C TYR A 15 -8.79 6.78 9.83
N LEU A 16 -8.31 6.22 8.73
CA LEU A 16 -8.13 6.87 7.44
C LEU A 16 -9.11 6.27 6.43
N GLY A 17 -9.71 7.10 5.59
CA GLY A 17 -10.61 6.67 4.53
C GLY A 17 -10.23 7.24 3.18
N ARG A 18 -10.41 6.42 2.15
CA ARG A 18 -10.32 6.79 0.74
C ARG A 18 -11.32 5.94 -0.04
N ASP A 19 -12.35 6.57 -0.60
CA ASP A 19 -13.41 5.87 -1.34
C ASP A 19 -14.00 4.72 -0.51
N SER A 20 -13.80 3.46 -0.92
CA SER A 20 -14.23 2.26 -0.18
C SER A 20 -13.12 1.60 0.65
N ILE A 21 -11.95 2.21 0.75
CA ILE A 21 -10.79 1.71 1.47
C ILE A 21 -10.67 2.44 2.81
N PHE A 22 -10.63 1.66 3.88
CA PHE A 22 -10.50 2.18 5.24
C PHE A 22 -9.33 1.51 5.94
N ILE A 23 -8.43 2.30 6.52
CA ILE A 23 -7.24 1.83 7.22
C ILE A 23 -7.27 2.37 8.64
N GLY A 24 -7.21 1.47 9.62
CA GLY A 24 -6.92 1.81 11.01
C GLY A 24 -5.44 1.60 11.29
N ALA A 25 -4.78 2.61 11.85
CA ALA A 25 -3.40 2.53 12.31
C ALA A 25 -3.35 2.89 13.80
N ILE A 26 -2.53 2.17 14.56
CA ILE A 26 -2.24 2.49 15.96
C ILE A 26 -0.74 2.66 16.14
N GLU A 27 -0.32 3.77 16.71
CA GLU A 27 1.06 3.94 17.13
C GLU A 27 1.31 3.17 18.44
N VAL A 28 2.31 2.30 18.41
CA VAL A 28 2.75 1.55 19.60
C VAL A 28 4.18 2.01 19.93
N PRO A 29 4.43 2.49 21.16
CA PRO A 29 5.77 2.88 21.58
C PRO A 29 6.77 1.75 21.35
N SER A 30 7.88 2.07 20.68
CA SER A 30 8.98 1.13 20.43
C SER A 30 10.30 1.89 20.43
N SER A 31 11.34 1.25 20.97
CA SER A 31 12.71 1.75 20.93
C SER A 31 13.44 1.42 19.62
N GLU A 32 12.81 0.64 18.74
CA GLU A 32 13.40 0.19 17.48
C GLU A 32 13.47 1.33 16.44
N THR A 33 14.52 1.33 15.63
CA THR A 33 14.64 2.24 14.48
C THR A 33 13.65 1.86 13.37
N ILE A 34 13.45 2.76 12.40
CA ILE A 34 12.60 2.47 11.23
C ILE A 34 13.15 1.28 10.43
N GLU A 35 14.47 1.19 10.27
CA GLU A 35 15.13 0.08 9.58
C GLU A 35 14.89 -1.25 10.31
N GLU A 36 14.91 -1.24 11.65
CA GLU A 36 14.64 -2.43 12.43
C GLU A 36 13.19 -2.88 12.28
N LYS A 37 12.24 -1.93 12.32
CA LYS A 37 10.81 -2.15 12.10
C LYS A 37 10.53 -2.68 10.70
N ALA A 38 11.18 -2.13 9.68
CA ALA A 38 11.00 -2.53 8.28
C ALA A 38 11.26 -4.03 8.07
N ARG A 39 12.22 -4.63 8.80
CA ARG A 39 12.55 -6.08 8.70
C ARG A 39 11.39 -7.02 9.03
N TYR A 40 10.37 -6.56 9.73
CA TYR A 40 9.18 -7.35 10.05
C TYR A 40 7.86 -6.71 9.58
N ARG A 41 7.92 -5.55 8.90
CA ARG A 41 6.75 -4.90 8.28
C ARG A 41 6.65 -5.18 6.78
N GLN A 42 7.74 -5.61 6.14
CA GLN A 42 7.78 -5.99 4.72
C GLN A 42 7.48 -7.48 4.48
N PRO A 43 7.09 -7.90 3.25
CA PRO A 43 6.42 -9.18 3.01
C PRO A 43 7.21 -10.45 3.38
N ASP A 44 8.53 -10.38 3.48
CA ASP A 44 9.36 -11.52 3.90
C ASP A 44 8.97 -12.06 5.30
N LYS A 45 8.45 -11.18 6.18
CA LYS A 45 7.99 -11.53 7.54
C LYS A 45 6.69 -10.85 7.97
N GLY A 46 6.36 -9.74 7.33
CA GLY A 46 5.24 -8.86 7.64
C GLY A 46 4.11 -9.00 6.64
N VAL A 47 3.63 -7.87 6.15
CA VAL A 47 2.44 -7.80 5.30
C VAL A 47 2.71 -6.95 4.05
N GLU A 48 2.19 -7.41 2.92
CA GLU A 48 1.97 -6.55 1.75
C GLU A 48 0.56 -5.98 1.84
N ILE A 49 0.44 -4.65 1.85
CA ILE A 49 -0.86 -3.97 1.79
C ILE A 49 -1.17 -3.66 0.33
N VAL A 50 -2.13 -4.38 -0.22
CA VAL A 50 -2.54 -4.24 -1.63
C VAL A 50 -3.71 -3.27 -1.76
N ILE A 51 -3.55 -2.27 -2.63
CA ILE A 51 -4.53 -1.22 -2.91
C ILE A 51 -4.89 -1.29 -4.39
N GLU A 52 -6.11 -1.72 -4.70
CA GLU A 52 -6.63 -1.67 -6.06
C GLU A 52 -7.02 -0.23 -6.42
N VAL A 53 -6.62 0.23 -7.62
CA VAL A 53 -6.90 1.57 -8.12
C VAL A 53 -7.48 1.53 -9.52
N ASP A 54 -8.35 2.49 -9.82
CA ASP A 54 -9.01 2.61 -11.12
C ASP A 54 -8.02 3.01 -12.25
N ASP A 55 -7.05 3.87 -11.91
CA ASP A 55 -6.09 4.44 -12.86
C ASP A 55 -4.69 4.39 -12.22
N LEU A 56 -3.91 3.37 -12.61
CA LEU A 56 -2.63 3.04 -11.99
C LEU A 56 -1.57 4.12 -12.29
N GLU A 57 -1.52 4.58 -13.54
CA GLU A 57 -0.59 5.62 -14.00
C GLU A 57 -0.83 6.93 -13.26
N LYS A 58 -2.09 7.36 -13.16
CA LYS A 58 -2.45 8.60 -12.47
C LYS A 58 -2.13 8.53 -10.98
N GLU A 59 -2.31 7.37 -10.35
CA GLU A 59 -1.93 7.17 -8.95
C GLU A 59 -0.42 7.31 -8.75
N ARG A 60 0.36 6.61 -9.59
CA ARG A 60 1.82 6.64 -9.57
C ARG A 60 2.33 8.06 -9.78
N ASP A 61 1.81 8.78 -10.76
CA ASP A 61 2.25 10.14 -11.07
C ASP A 61 1.89 11.14 -9.97
N PHE A 62 0.72 11.00 -9.34
CA PHE A 62 0.39 11.78 -8.17
C PHE A 62 1.36 11.53 -7.02
N ILE A 63 1.68 10.27 -6.70
CA ILE A 63 2.61 9.90 -5.63
C ILE A 63 4.02 10.46 -5.90
N VAL A 64 4.52 10.30 -7.11
CA VAL A 64 5.83 10.85 -7.51
C VAL A 64 5.83 12.38 -7.49
N SER A 65 4.72 13.04 -7.86
CA SER A 65 4.60 14.50 -7.75
C SER A 65 4.69 15.02 -6.31
N LYS A 66 4.42 14.15 -5.33
CA LYS A 66 4.60 14.41 -3.89
C LYS A 66 5.99 14.02 -3.38
N SER A 67 6.93 13.74 -4.29
CA SER A 67 8.33 13.37 -3.99
C SER A 67 8.50 12.06 -3.23
N TRP A 68 7.51 11.17 -3.30
CA TRP A 68 7.64 9.81 -2.77
C TRP A 68 8.55 8.97 -3.65
N LYS A 69 9.39 8.13 -3.03
CA LYS A 69 10.24 7.18 -3.73
C LYS A 69 9.48 5.89 -3.96
N LEU A 70 9.53 5.38 -5.20
CA LEU A 70 9.00 4.07 -5.54
C LEU A 70 10.04 3.00 -5.17
N ALA A 71 9.57 1.89 -4.60
CA ALA A 71 10.36 0.68 -4.41
C ALA A 71 10.45 -0.13 -5.73
N ALA A 72 9.39 -0.07 -6.54
CA ALA A 72 9.36 -0.54 -7.93
C ALA A 72 8.39 0.33 -8.73
N ASP A 73 8.73 0.69 -9.96
CA ASP A 73 7.82 1.42 -10.85
C ASP A 73 6.76 0.48 -11.45
N ILE A 74 5.87 0.99 -12.31
CA ILE A 74 4.80 0.19 -12.90
C ILE A 74 5.37 -0.95 -13.75
N HIS A 75 5.02 -2.18 -13.40
CA HIS A 75 5.37 -3.40 -14.15
C HIS A 75 4.17 -4.35 -14.28
N SER A 76 4.13 -5.07 -15.41
CA SER A 76 3.22 -6.22 -15.58
C SER A 76 3.74 -7.40 -14.78
N GLN A 77 2.83 -8.10 -14.12
CA GLN A 77 3.13 -9.26 -13.29
C GLN A 77 2.73 -10.57 -13.96
N PRO A 78 3.36 -11.71 -13.59
CA PRO A 78 3.03 -13.03 -14.16
C PRO A 78 1.56 -13.43 -14.05
N TRP A 79 0.85 -12.94 -13.02
CA TRP A 79 -0.58 -13.17 -12.79
C TRP A 79 -1.50 -12.19 -13.54
N GLY A 80 -1.01 -11.44 -14.53
CA GLY A 80 -1.83 -10.66 -15.46
C GLY A 80 -2.30 -9.29 -14.96
N LEU A 81 -1.85 -8.83 -13.78
CA LEU A 81 -2.10 -7.47 -13.30
C LEU A 81 -0.89 -6.56 -13.51
N ARG A 82 -1.11 -5.25 -13.46
CA ARG A 82 -0.04 -4.24 -13.40
C ARG A 82 -0.01 -3.66 -12.00
N ASP A 83 1.20 -3.41 -11.48
CA ASP A 83 1.37 -2.78 -10.18
C ASP A 83 2.64 -1.93 -10.10
N PHE A 84 2.67 -0.99 -9.15
CA PHE A 84 3.88 -0.35 -8.64
C PHE A 84 3.90 -0.45 -7.11
N ARG A 85 5.08 -0.21 -6.51
CA ARG A 85 5.31 -0.51 -5.09
C ARG A 85 6.04 0.63 -4.40
N LEU A 86 5.75 0.84 -3.13
CA LEU A 86 6.46 1.79 -2.29
C LEU A 86 6.53 1.31 -0.83
N VAL A 87 7.47 1.89 -0.09
CA VAL A 87 7.58 1.68 1.35
C VAL A 87 7.16 2.96 2.03
N ASP A 88 6.24 2.86 2.99
CA ASP A 88 5.81 4.02 3.77
C ASP A 88 6.88 4.46 4.79
N PRO A 89 6.75 5.66 5.40
CA PRO A 89 7.73 6.16 6.37
C PRO A 89 7.90 5.28 7.61
N ASP A 90 6.93 4.41 7.89
CA ASP A 90 6.93 3.44 8.97
C ASP A 90 7.53 2.07 8.55
N GLY A 91 7.87 1.90 7.27
CA GLY A 91 8.46 0.67 6.75
C GLY A 91 7.44 -0.37 6.28
N TYR A 92 6.15 -0.04 6.17
CA TYR A 92 5.15 -0.93 5.56
C TYR A 92 5.27 -0.94 4.05
N TYR A 93 5.09 -2.12 3.46
CA TYR A 93 5.16 -2.32 2.02
C TYR A 93 3.78 -2.20 1.38
N LEU A 94 3.62 -1.25 0.48
CA LEU A 94 2.37 -0.99 -0.24
C LEU A 94 2.51 -1.39 -1.71
N ARG A 95 1.49 -2.09 -2.23
CA ARG A 95 1.35 -2.42 -3.66
C ARG A 95 0.09 -1.79 -4.22
N PHE A 96 0.24 -0.90 -5.18
CA PHE A 96 -0.88 -0.32 -5.92
C PHE A 96 -1.06 -1.09 -7.21
N THR A 97 -2.27 -1.59 -7.48
CA THR A 97 -2.50 -2.52 -8.60
C THR A 97 -3.80 -2.23 -9.33
N THR A 98 -3.85 -2.61 -10.61
CA THR A 98 -5.11 -2.67 -11.37
C THR A 98 -6.09 -3.64 -10.73
N HIS A 99 -7.39 -3.36 -10.84
CA HIS A 99 -8.45 -4.25 -10.33
C HIS A 99 -8.31 -5.69 -10.83
N SER A 100 -8.35 -6.64 -9.91
CA SER A 100 -8.48 -8.04 -10.29
C SER A 100 -9.89 -8.31 -10.82
N PRO A 101 -10.04 -8.97 -11.99
CA PRO A 101 -11.35 -9.42 -12.46
C PRO A 101 -11.95 -10.50 -11.55
N ARG A 102 -11.16 -11.09 -10.65
CA ARG A 102 -11.58 -12.08 -9.65
C ARG A 102 -11.31 -11.55 -8.24
N LYS A 103 -12.38 -11.32 -7.48
CA LYS A 103 -12.31 -10.88 -6.07
C LYS A 103 -12.35 -12.04 -5.07
N ASP A 104 -12.19 -13.28 -5.53
CA ASP A 104 -12.26 -14.49 -4.70
C ASP A 104 -10.93 -14.82 -3.98
N GLY A 105 -9.92 -13.95 -4.12
CA GLY A 105 -8.61 -14.11 -3.48
C GLY A 105 -7.75 -15.21 -4.10
N LYS A 106 -8.25 -15.91 -5.13
CA LYS A 106 -7.48 -16.86 -5.92
C LYS A 106 -6.96 -16.08 -7.11
N GLY A 107 -5.68 -15.70 -7.08
CA GLY A 107 -5.04 -15.04 -8.22
C GLY A 107 -5.34 -15.76 -9.54
N LEU A 108 -5.20 -15.05 -10.66
CA LEU A 108 -5.30 -15.69 -11.97
C LEU A 108 -4.27 -16.82 -12.02
N SER A 109 -4.77 -18.07 -12.08
CA SER A 109 -3.94 -19.26 -12.17
C SER A 109 -3.04 -19.13 -13.39
N GLU A 110 -1.74 -19.34 -13.20
CA GLU A 110 -0.79 -19.49 -14.30
C GLU A 110 -1.35 -20.56 -15.26
N THR A 111 -1.46 -20.21 -16.54
CA THR A 111 -1.87 -21.12 -17.61
C THR A 111 -0.64 -21.53 -18.40
#